data_AF-A0AAJ6F8W0-F1
#
_entry.id   AF-A0AAJ6F8W0-F1
#
_cell.length_a   1.000
_cell.length_b   1.000
_cell.length_c   1.000
_cell.angle_alpha   90.00
_cell.angle_beta   90.00
_cell.angle_gamma   90.00
#
_symmetry.space_group_name_H-M   'P 1'
#
loop_
_entity.id
_entity.type
_entity.pdbx_description
1 polymer ?
#
loop_
_entity_poly.entity_id
_entity_poly.type
_entity_poly.pdbx_seq_one_letter_code
_entity_poly.pdbx_strand_id
1 'polypeptide(L)'
;MRYAIYPHEGDWRAADTVGRASRFARPVLWIKGRPHEPLRQSLLSASPSNVAVDTIKPAEDGDGWVVRLYESAGVQARAVLDFGVDVSSVWLSNILEDRIEALPMDGRTCRLLLRPFQVATLRVFQSR
;
A
#
# COMPACT_ATOMS: atom_id res chain seq x y z
N MET A 1 -3.14 -19.45 -20.83
CA MET A 1 -1.85 -18.79 -20.49
C MET A 1 -1.95 -17.33 -20.90
N ARG A 2 -1.60 -16.37 -20.03
CA ARG A 2 -1.71 -14.92 -20.31
C ARG A 2 -0.34 -14.28 -20.06
N TYR A 3 0.18 -13.55 -21.03
CA TYR A 3 1.47 -12.86 -20.97
C TYR A 3 1.39 -11.55 -21.77
N ALA A 4 2.33 -10.63 -21.54
CA ALA A 4 2.46 -9.40 -22.29
C ALA A 4 3.95 -9.07 -22.48
N ILE A 5 4.27 -8.46 -23.63
CA ILE A 5 5.57 -7.84 -23.87
C ILE A 5 5.37 -6.33 -23.68
N TYR A 6 6.16 -5.71 -22.80
CA TYR A 6 6.09 -4.28 -22.51
C TYR A 6 7.45 -3.64 -22.83
N PRO A 7 7.66 -3.15 -24.07
CA PRO A 7 8.84 -2.37 -24.40
C PRO A 7 8.81 -1.04 -23.65
N HIS A 8 9.96 -0.62 -23.15
CA HIS A 8 10.11 0.65 -22.45
C HIS A 8 11.49 1.25 -22.69
N GLU A 9 11.58 2.56 -22.53
CA GLU A 9 12.85 3.28 -22.49
C GLU A 9 13.42 3.26 -21.08
N GLY A 10 14.75 3.40 -20.94
CA GLY A 10 15.43 3.38 -19.66
C GLY A 10 15.41 2.02 -18.97
N ASP A 11 15.73 2.02 -17.67
CA ASP A 11 15.70 0.80 -16.86
C ASP A 11 14.27 0.45 -16.38
N TRP A 12 14.13 -0.72 -15.78
CA TRP A 12 12.85 -1.23 -15.30
C TRP A 12 12.23 -0.38 -14.17
N ARG A 13 13.03 0.45 -13.48
CA ARG A 13 12.56 1.34 -12.41
C ARG A 13 11.88 2.56 -13.01
N ALA A 14 12.55 3.22 -13.96
CA ALA A 14 12.00 4.36 -14.68
C ALA A 14 10.71 4.00 -15.43
N ALA A 15 10.60 2.76 -15.90
CA ALA A 15 9.46 2.26 -16.65
C ALA A 15 8.25 1.79 -15.80
N ASP A 16 8.35 1.79 -14.48
CA ASP A 16 7.34 1.21 -13.55
C ASP A 16 6.96 -0.23 -13.93
N THR A 17 7.95 -1.07 -14.29
CA THR A 17 7.67 -2.44 -14.76
C THR A 17 6.97 -3.27 -13.68
N VAL A 18 7.30 -3.07 -12.40
CA VAL A 18 6.65 -3.74 -11.26
C VAL A 18 5.18 -3.33 -11.13
N GLY A 19 4.88 -2.02 -11.16
CA GLY A 19 3.50 -1.53 -11.07
C GLY A 19 2.67 -1.98 -12.28
N ARG A 20 3.25 -1.99 -13.49
CA ARG A 20 2.58 -2.50 -14.70
C ARG A 20 2.31 -3.99 -14.64
N ALA A 21 3.26 -4.79 -14.18
CA ALA A 21 3.06 -6.23 -13.97
C ALA A 21 1.93 -6.50 -12.96
N SER A 22 1.89 -5.74 -11.85
CA SER A 22 0.81 -5.84 -10.85
C SER A 22 -0.57 -5.53 -11.46
N ARG A 23 -0.69 -4.44 -12.23
CA ARG A 23 -1.93 -4.08 -12.93
C ARG A 23 -2.35 -5.11 -13.99
N PHE A 24 -1.38 -5.72 -14.69
CA PHE A 24 -1.66 -6.79 -15.65
C PHE A 24 -2.16 -8.08 -14.97
N ALA A 25 -1.60 -8.40 -13.80
CA ALA A 25 -2.00 -9.56 -13.02
C ALA A 25 -3.41 -9.41 -12.41
N ARG A 26 -3.82 -8.18 -12.07
CA ARG A 26 -5.08 -7.88 -11.38
C ARG A 26 -6.18 -7.46 -12.38
N PRO A 27 -7.17 -8.31 -12.67
CA PRO A 27 -8.28 -7.93 -13.54
C PRO A 27 -9.09 -6.78 -12.92
N VAL A 28 -9.63 -5.91 -13.77
CA VAL A 28 -10.56 -4.86 -13.32
C VAL A 28 -11.84 -5.53 -12.79
N LEU A 29 -12.17 -5.21 -11.55
CA LEU A 29 -13.45 -5.59 -10.96
C LEU A 29 -14.47 -4.51 -11.30
N TRP A 30 -15.64 -4.93 -11.76
CA TRP A 30 -16.77 -4.05 -12.03
C TRP A 30 -18.00 -4.57 -11.30
N ILE A 31 -18.83 -3.65 -10.84
CA ILE A 31 -20.09 -3.95 -10.17
C ILE A 31 -21.20 -3.08 -10.77
N LYS A 32 -22.41 -3.63 -10.92
CA LYS A 32 -23.58 -2.81 -11.27
C LYS A 32 -23.98 -2.01 -10.03
N GLY A 33 -24.17 -0.71 -10.18
CA GLY A 33 -24.60 0.15 -9.08
C GLY A 33 -24.95 1.54 -9.58
N ARG A 34 -25.55 2.33 -8.70
CA ARG A 34 -25.62 3.78 -8.88
C ARG A 34 -24.48 4.36 -8.05
N PRO A 35 -23.58 5.17 -8.63
CA PRO A 35 -22.56 5.82 -7.83
C PRO A 35 -23.26 6.66 -6.75
N HIS A 36 -22.94 6.38 -5.49
CA HIS A 36 -23.27 7.31 -4.42
C HIS A 36 -22.24 8.43 -4.52
N GLU A 37 -22.67 9.62 -4.91
CA GLU A 37 -21.78 10.77 -5.00
C GLU A 37 -21.55 11.40 -3.62
N PRO A 38 -20.30 11.80 -3.30
CA PRO A 38 -19.09 11.60 -4.11
C PRO A 38 -18.62 10.13 -4.07
N LEU A 39 -18.10 9.64 -5.21
CA LEU A 39 -17.40 8.35 -5.26
C LEU A 39 -16.35 8.33 -4.15
N ARG A 40 -16.43 7.35 -3.25
CA ARG A 40 -15.48 7.24 -2.14
C ARG A 40 -14.04 7.21 -2.69
N GLN A 41 -13.18 7.97 -2.02
CA GLN A 41 -11.75 8.02 -2.29
C GLN A 41 -11.10 6.63 -2.12
N SER A 42 -9.85 6.49 -2.59
CA SER A 42 -9.06 5.28 -2.33
C SER A 42 -8.99 5.00 -0.84
N LEU A 43 -9.12 3.74 -0.42
CA LEU A 43 -8.94 3.34 0.98
C LEU A 43 -7.54 3.72 1.51
N LEU A 44 -6.53 3.55 0.66
CA LEU A 44 -5.13 3.83 0.93
C LEU A 44 -4.43 4.20 -0.37
N SER A 45 -3.60 5.25 -0.34
CA SER A 45 -2.66 5.58 -1.40
C SER A 45 -1.24 5.54 -0.84
N ALA A 46 -0.29 5.10 -1.65
CA ALA A 46 1.13 5.05 -1.29
C ALA A 46 1.97 5.80 -2.34
N SER A 47 2.98 6.52 -1.88
CA SER A 47 3.97 7.17 -2.73
C SER A 47 5.36 7.10 -2.09
N PRO A 48 6.45 7.24 -2.86
CA PRO A 48 6.53 7.27 -4.33
C PRO A 48 6.17 5.95 -5.01
N SER A 49 6.20 5.89 -6.35
CA SER A 49 5.73 4.75 -7.15
C SER A 49 6.45 3.42 -6.86
N ASN A 50 7.66 3.46 -6.32
CA ASN A 50 8.40 2.28 -5.87
C ASN A 50 8.00 1.80 -4.46
N VAL A 51 6.96 2.38 -3.86
CA VAL A 51 6.32 1.87 -2.63
C VAL A 51 5.03 1.15 -3.02
N ALA A 52 5.09 -0.17 -3.07
CA ALA A 52 3.97 -0.99 -3.49
C ALA A 52 3.19 -1.51 -2.27
N VAL A 53 1.88 -1.29 -2.25
CA VAL A 53 0.97 -1.96 -1.31
C VAL A 53 0.65 -3.35 -1.85
N ASP A 54 1.11 -4.36 -1.12
CA ASP A 54 0.92 -5.76 -1.48
C ASP A 54 -0.43 -6.27 -0.98
N THR A 55 -0.67 -6.12 0.32
CA THR A 55 -1.79 -6.73 1.04
C THR A 55 -2.47 -5.71 1.95
N ILE A 56 -3.80 -5.75 1.96
CA ILE A 56 -4.64 -5.14 2.99
C ILE A 56 -5.61 -6.21 3.47
N LYS A 57 -5.63 -6.51 4.77
CA LYS A 57 -6.52 -7.53 5.35
C LYS A 57 -6.96 -7.15 6.77
N PRO A 58 -8.05 -7.70 7.31
CA PRO A 58 -8.32 -7.65 8.74
C PRO A 58 -7.15 -8.24 9.55
N ALA A 59 -6.90 -7.67 10.71
CA ALA A 59 -5.96 -8.24 11.68
C ALA A 59 -6.44 -9.61 12.17
N GLU A 60 -5.50 -10.50 12.51
CA GLU A 60 -5.85 -11.87 12.96
C GLU A 60 -6.56 -11.90 14.31
N ASP A 61 -6.27 -10.92 15.17
CA ASP A 61 -6.96 -10.73 16.46
C ASP A 61 -8.33 -10.02 16.32
N GLY A 62 -8.72 -9.63 15.10
CA GLY A 62 -9.96 -8.92 14.82
C GLY A 62 -9.95 -7.43 15.16
N ASP A 63 -8.83 -6.88 15.65
CA ASP A 63 -8.71 -5.47 16.02
C ASP A 63 -7.94 -4.66 14.97
N GLY A 64 -8.68 -3.95 14.13
CA GLY A 64 -8.11 -3.15 13.06
C GLY A 64 -7.71 -3.98 11.83
N TRP A 65 -6.69 -3.51 11.12
CA TRP A 65 -6.33 -4.02 9.80
C TRP A 65 -4.81 -4.01 9.62
N VAL A 66 -4.35 -4.90 8.77
CA VAL A 66 -2.95 -5.10 8.41
C VAL A 66 -2.73 -4.58 7.01
N VAL A 67 -1.73 -3.72 6.86
CA VAL A 67 -1.24 -3.24 5.57
C VAL A 67 0.19 -3.75 5.40
N ARG A 68 0.45 -4.52 4.34
CA ARG A 68 1.81 -4.91 3.96
C ARG A 68 2.20 -4.17 2.70
N LEU A 69 3.38 -3.57 2.76
CA LEU A 69 3.96 -2.81 1.67
C LEU A 69 5.44 -3.17 1.51
N TYR A 70 6.00 -2.86 0.35
CA TYR A 70 7.42 -3.06 0.10
C TYR A 70 8.00 -2.01 -0.83
N GLU A 71 9.31 -1.83 -0.72
CA GLU A 71 10.09 -1.02 -1.67
C GLU A 71 10.49 -1.89 -2.86
N SER A 72 10.12 -1.49 -4.07
CA SER A 72 10.20 -2.34 -5.26
C SER A 72 11.39 -2.07 -6.18
N ALA A 73 12.11 -0.96 -5.98
CA ALA A 73 13.18 -0.50 -6.87
C ALA A 73 14.60 -0.76 -6.31
N GLY A 74 14.76 -1.25 -5.09
CA GLY A 74 16.07 -1.46 -4.49
C GLY A 74 16.78 -0.16 -4.13
N VAL A 75 16.01 0.89 -3.83
CA VAL A 75 16.53 2.19 -3.38
C VAL A 75 15.81 2.59 -2.09
N GLN A 76 16.45 3.39 -1.24
CA GLN A 76 15.76 3.89 -0.04
C GLN A 76 14.55 4.74 -0.45
N ALA A 77 13.40 4.50 0.18
CA ALA A 77 12.17 5.22 -0.12
C ALA A 77 11.60 5.90 1.13
N ARG A 78 11.31 7.19 1.03
CA ARG A 78 10.49 7.92 2.01
C ARG A 78 9.03 7.67 1.67
N ALA A 79 8.47 6.59 2.22
CA ALA A 79 7.11 6.19 1.96
C ALA A 79 6.13 7.14 2.66
N VAL A 80 5.14 7.59 1.90
CA VAL A 80 3.99 8.37 2.38
C VAL A 80 2.74 7.57 2.10
N LEU A 81 2.04 7.23 3.17
CA LEU A 81 0.77 6.51 3.15
C LEU A 81 -0.34 7.48 3.48
N ASP A 82 -1.29 7.65 2.58
CA ASP A 82 -2.46 8.51 2.73
C ASP A 82 -3.73 7.65 2.83
N PHE A 83 -4.37 7.68 3.99
CA PHE A 83 -5.56 6.89 4.27
C PHE A 83 -6.82 7.67 3.87
N GLY A 84 -7.71 7.04 3.09
CA GLY A 84 -9.01 7.63 2.72
C GLY A 84 -10.07 7.54 3.83
N VAL A 85 -9.69 7.07 5.01
CA VAL A 85 -10.53 6.89 6.19
C VAL A 85 -9.83 7.47 7.41
N ASP A 86 -10.59 7.82 8.44
CA ASP A 86 -10.00 8.29 9.70
C ASP A 86 -9.32 7.13 10.42
N VAL A 87 -8.02 7.30 10.67
CA VAL A 87 -7.15 6.32 11.32
C VAL A 87 -6.71 6.90 12.66
N SER A 88 -6.89 6.14 13.73
CA SER A 88 -6.54 6.54 15.09
C SER A 88 -5.07 6.30 15.41
N SER A 89 -4.50 5.21 14.89
CA SER A 89 -3.06 4.94 15.02
C SER A 89 -2.55 3.97 13.96
N VAL A 90 -1.25 4.06 13.68
CA VAL A 90 -0.51 3.13 12.83
C VAL A 90 0.73 2.67 13.60
N TRP A 91 1.01 1.37 13.53
CA TRP A 91 2.18 0.75 14.14
C TRP A 91 2.94 -0.07 13.12
N LEU A 92 4.26 0.06 13.10
CA LEU A 92 5.12 -0.94 12.48
C LEU A 92 5.00 -2.24 13.30
N SER A 93 4.86 -3.36 12.59
CA SER A 93 4.77 -4.68 13.19
C SER A 93 5.75 -5.67 12.57
N ASN A 94 5.95 -6.80 13.24
CA ASN A 94 6.58 -7.96 12.62
C ASN A 94 5.61 -8.68 11.65
N ILE A 95 6.04 -9.80 11.08
CA ILE A 95 5.23 -10.61 10.17
C ILE A 95 4.04 -11.29 10.86
N LEU A 96 4.12 -11.48 12.17
CA LEU A 96 3.09 -12.05 13.05
C LEU A 96 2.15 -10.99 13.63
N GLU A 97 2.22 -9.75 13.11
CA GLU A 97 1.34 -8.64 13.50
C GLU A 97 1.60 -8.05 14.89
N ASP A 98 2.65 -8.49 15.59
CA ASP A 98 3.04 -7.90 16.88
C ASP A 98 3.55 -6.48 16.67
N ARG A 99 2.97 -5.54 17.41
CA ARG A 99 3.34 -4.11 17.38
C ARG A 99 4.76 -3.91 17.89
N ILE A 100 5.59 -3.22 17.11
CA ILE A 100 6.97 -2.88 17.43
C ILE A 100 7.11 -1.39 17.76
N GLU A 101 6.65 -0.53 16.86
CA GLU A 101 6.89 0.92 16.94
C GLU A 101 5.66 1.67 16.46
N ALA A 102 5.21 2.66 17.22
CA ALA A 102 4.15 3.56 16.78
C ALA A 102 4.69 4.53 15.74
N LEU A 103 4.02 4.61 14.58
CA LEU A 103 4.40 5.55 13.53
C LEU A 103 3.65 6.87 13.72
N PRO A 104 4.34 8.03 13.55
CA PRO A 104 3.70 9.32 13.67
C PRO A 104 2.68 9.53 12.56
N MET A 105 1.53 10.07 12.95
CA MET A 105 0.43 10.43 12.07
C MET A 105 0.30 11.95 11.97
N ASP A 106 0.01 12.42 10.77
CA ASP A 106 -0.29 13.81 10.44
C ASP A 106 -1.63 13.82 9.71
N GLY A 107 -2.72 14.01 10.48
CA GLY A 107 -4.08 13.77 9.99
C GLY A 107 -4.28 12.32 9.55
N ARG A 108 -4.49 12.11 8.25
CA ARG A 108 -4.64 10.78 7.63
C ARG A 108 -3.36 10.28 6.96
N THR A 109 -2.23 10.94 7.18
CA THR A 109 -0.97 10.61 6.53
C THR A 109 0.01 9.99 7.52
N CYS A 110 0.56 8.83 7.16
CA CYS A 110 1.66 8.16 7.85
C CYS A 110 2.93 8.22 7.00
N ARG A 111 4.09 8.45 7.62
CA ARG A 111 5.38 8.45 6.91
C ARG A 111 6.34 7.45 7.54
N LEU A 112 7.05 6.71 6.70
CA LEU A 112 8.06 5.74 7.12
C LEU A 112 9.20 5.66 6.12
N LEU A 113 10.39 5.31 6.59
CA LEU A 113 11.56 5.12 5.75
C LEU A 113 11.74 3.63 5.47
N LEU A 114 11.68 3.26 4.19
CA LEU A 114 11.96 1.90 3.74
C LEU A 114 13.39 1.80 3.21
N ARG A 115 14.12 0.79 3.66
CA ARG A 115 15.40 0.37 3.08
C ARG A 115 15.16 -0.29 1.71
N PRO A 116 16.19 -0.35 0.84
CA PRO A 116 16.13 -1.12 -0.40
C PRO A 116 15.50 -2.50 -0.21
N PHE A 117 14.45 -2.82 -0.98
CA PHE A 117 13.70 -4.09 -0.93
C PHE A 117 13.08 -4.45 0.44
N GLN A 118 12.95 -3.50 1.35
CA GLN A 118 12.32 -3.76 2.64
C GLN A 118 10.82 -4.02 2.47
N VAL A 119 10.36 -5.11 3.07
CA VAL A 119 8.94 -5.36 3.35
C VAL A 119 8.62 -4.77 4.72
N ALA A 120 7.55 -4.01 4.84
CA ALA A 120 7.00 -3.51 6.09
C ALA A 120 5.57 -4.02 6.28
N THR A 121 5.25 -4.43 7.51
CA THR A 121 3.89 -4.78 7.92
C THR A 121 3.44 -3.71 8.91
N LEU A 122 2.26 -3.16 8.69
CA LEU A 122 1.67 -2.12 9.53
C LEU A 122 0.37 -2.63 10.14
N ARG A 123 0.20 -2.39 11.44
CA ARG A 123 -1.09 -2.44 12.11
C ARG A 123 -1.75 -1.08 12.04
N VAL A 124 -2.97 -1.02 11.56
CA VAL A 124 -3.74 0.21 11.39
C VAL A 124 -5.02 0.08 12.20
N PHE A 125 -5.36 1.12 12.96
CA PHE A 125 -6.57 1.16 13.77
C PHE A 125 -7.43 2.31 13.28
N GLN A 126 -8.70 2.05 12.99
CA GLN A 126 -9.62 3.07 12.51
C GLN A 126 -10.13 3.91 13.68
N SER A 127 -10.38 5.20 13.45
CA SER A 127 -11.18 6.02 14.37
C SER A 127 -12.64 5.58 14.27
N ARG A 128 -13.31 5.40 15.42
CA ARG A 128 -14.75 5.11 15.46
C ARG A 128 -15.58 6.33 15.07
#